data_AF-A0A8T3XG95-F1
#
_entry.id   AF-A0A8T3XG95-F1
#
_cell.length_a   1.000
_cell.length_b   1.000
_cell.length_c   1.000
_cell.angle_alpha   90.00
_cell.angle_beta   90.00
_cell.angle_gamma   90.00
#
_symmetry.space_group_name_H-M   'P 1'
#
loop_
_entity.id
_entity.type
_entity.pdbx_description
1 polymer ?
#
loop_
_entity_poly.entity_id
_entity_poly.type
_entity_poly.pdbx_seq_one_letter_code
_entity_poly.pdbx_strand_id
1 'polypeptide(L)'
;MEHPIVEKILKEGINSVNLSMLDENARKKILSDVGEKLYRQNKFVEAIEILAEAGNMEKLANLGDGFLRENKMELAALCFIPTKDKQRLNSVAVCLIQAKNYKLAAKAYEAAGNAQMASFIMQNFAGG
;
A
#
# COMPACT_ATOMS: atom_id res chain seq x y z
N MET A 1 2.66 23.39 15.12
CA MET A 1 1.32 23.04 15.63
C MET A 1 0.82 21.88 14.79
N GLU A 2 0.51 20.76 15.43
CA GLU A 2 -0.11 19.62 14.73
C GLU A 2 -1.54 20.01 14.31
N HIS A 3 -1.93 19.64 13.09
CA HIS A 3 -3.27 19.96 12.58
C HIS A 3 -4.30 19.12 13.35
N PRO A 4 -5.34 19.71 13.98
CA PRO A 4 -6.29 18.99 14.84
C PRO A 4 -6.94 17.78 14.16
N ILE A 5 -7.17 17.90 12.85
CA ILE A 5 -7.69 16.81 12.01
C ILE A 5 -6.73 15.60 11.97
N VAL A 6 -5.42 15.82 11.85
CA VAL A 6 -4.42 14.74 11.81
C VAL A 6 -4.42 13.96 13.12
N GLU A 7 -4.46 14.66 14.26
CA GLU A 7 -4.55 13.99 15.57
C GLU A 7 -5.82 13.16 15.73
N LYS A 8 -6.96 13.71 15.29
CA LYS A 8 -8.24 13.00 15.36
C LYS A 8 -8.21 11.72 14.54
N ILE A 9 -7.70 11.78 13.30
CA ILE A 9 -7.56 10.61 12.44
C ILE A 9 -6.63 9.56 13.06
N LEU A 10 -5.53 9.96 13.70
CA LEU A 10 -4.61 9.03 14.35
C LEU A 10 -5.22 8.29 15.56
N LYS A 11 -6.17 8.92 16.25
CA LYS A 11 -6.84 8.38 17.44
C LYS A 11 -8.08 7.57 17.09
N GLU A 12 -8.89 8.05 16.14
CA GLU A 12 -10.24 7.56 15.86
C GLU A 12 -10.38 6.93 14.47
N GLY A 13 -9.33 6.98 13.63
CA GLY A 13 -9.33 6.47 12.26
C GLY A 13 -9.84 7.48 11.24
N ILE A 14 -9.58 7.23 9.94
CA ILE A 14 -9.94 8.18 8.87
C ILE A 14 -11.44 8.41 8.75
N ASN A 15 -12.24 7.38 9.03
CA ASN A 15 -13.70 7.44 9.02
C ASN A 15 -14.28 8.38 10.10
N SER A 16 -13.48 8.85 11.06
CA SER A 16 -13.92 9.79 12.11
C SER A 16 -14.00 11.25 11.64
N VAL A 17 -13.52 11.56 10.43
CA VAL A 17 -13.48 12.92 9.88
C VAL A 17 -14.06 12.93 8.47
N ASN A 18 -14.96 13.88 8.21
CA ASN A 18 -15.38 14.17 6.86
C ASN A 18 -14.41 15.17 6.19
N LEU A 19 -13.65 14.71 5.20
CA LEU A 19 -12.72 15.53 4.42
C LEU A 19 -13.32 16.05 3.10
N SER A 20 -14.61 15.79 2.83
CA SER A 20 -15.26 16.15 1.55
C SER A 20 -15.31 17.66 1.29
N MET A 21 -15.20 18.47 2.34
CA MET A 21 -15.22 19.94 2.28
C MET A 21 -13.85 20.53 1.92
N LEU A 22 -12.79 19.73 1.93
CA LEU A 22 -11.44 20.18 1.60
C LEU A 22 -11.19 20.03 0.10
N ASP A 23 -10.44 20.97 -0.46
CA ASP A 23 -9.91 20.81 -1.81
C ASP A 23 -8.94 19.61 -1.86
N GLU A 24 -8.71 19.11 -3.08
CA GLU A 24 -7.92 17.91 -3.30
C GLU A 24 -6.48 18.03 -2.77
N ASN A 25 -5.85 19.21 -2.88
CA ASN A 25 -4.48 19.42 -2.44
C ASN A 25 -4.40 19.43 -0.90
N ALA A 26 -5.34 20.11 -0.24
CA ALA A 26 -5.43 20.11 1.23
C ALA A 26 -5.69 18.69 1.76
N ARG A 27 -6.63 17.95 1.14
CA ARG A 27 -6.94 16.56 1.51
C ARG A 27 -5.71 15.67 1.35
N LYS A 28 -5.04 15.72 0.20
CA LYS A 28 -3.82 14.95 -0.08
C LYS A 28 -2.71 15.23 0.92
N LYS A 29 -2.51 16.50 1.30
CA LYS A 29 -1.51 16.89 2.29
C LYS A 29 -1.82 16.31 3.67
N ILE A 30 -3.05 16.47 4.16
CA ILE A 30 -3.47 15.93 5.47
C ILE A 30 -3.31 14.41 5.51
N LEU A 31 -3.78 13.70 4.48
CA LEU A 31 -3.65 12.25 4.42
C LEU A 31 -2.17 11.82 4.36
N SER A 32 -1.34 12.52 3.58
CA SER A 32 0.10 12.24 3.55
C SER A 32 0.74 12.41 4.93
N ASP A 33 0.41 13.48 5.65
CA ASP A 33 0.92 13.74 7.01
C ASP A 33 0.47 12.65 8.01
N VAL A 34 -0.79 12.19 7.92
CA VAL A 34 -1.30 11.07 8.72
C VAL A 34 -0.53 9.79 8.39
N GLY A 35 -0.37 9.47 7.10
CA GLY A 35 0.35 8.28 6.65
C GLY A 35 1.79 8.25 7.14
N GLU A 36 2.50 9.38 7.09
CA GLU A 36 3.86 9.46 7.63
C GLU A 36 3.92 9.25 9.15
N LYS A 37 2.95 9.78 9.89
CA LYS A 37 2.90 9.58 11.36
C LYS A 37 2.59 8.14 11.72
N LEU A 38 1.64 7.50 11.04
CA LEU A 38 1.35 6.07 11.21
C LEU A 38 2.59 5.22 10.92
N TYR A 39 3.33 5.55 9.86
CA TYR A 39 4.58 4.87 9.53
C TYR A 39 5.61 4.96 10.67
N ARG A 40 5.80 6.16 11.24
CA ARG A 40 6.70 6.37 12.41
C ARG A 40 6.24 5.64 13.67
N GLN A 41 4.95 5.32 13.78
CA GLN A 41 4.38 4.52 14.86
C GLN A 41 4.44 3.00 14.57
N ASN A 42 5.12 2.57 13.51
CA ASN A 42 5.17 1.18 13.02
C ASN A 42 3.81 0.60 12.60
N LYS A 43 2.80 1.46 12.41
CA LYS A 43 1.47 1.09 11.91
C LYS A 43 1.49 1.02 10.38
N PHE A 44 2.29 0.11 9.84
CA PHE A 44 2.66 0.12 8.42
C PHE A 44 1.48 -0.09 7.48
N VAL A 45 0.57 -1.02 7.77
CA VAL A 45 -0.58 -1.31 6.91
C VAL A 45 -1.48 -0.08 6.79
N GLU A 46 -1.85 0.51 7.94
CA GLU A 46 -2.66 1.72 8.01
C GLU A 46 -1.97 2.91 7.31
N ALA A 47 -0.65 3.05 7.48
CA ALA A 47 0.13 4.08 6.79
C ALA A 47 0.06 3.93 5.26
N ILE A 48 0.20 2.71 4.76
CA ILE A 48 0.15 2.41 3.32
C ILE A 48 -1.24 2.70 2.76
N GLU A 49 -2.30 2.28 3.43
CA GLU A 49 -3.69 2.53 3.01
C GLU A 49 -3.97 4.03 2.91
N ILE A 50 -3.60 4.81 3.93
CA ILE A 50 -3.78 6.26 3.94
C ILE A 50 -2.94 6.95 2.85
N LEU A 51 -1.70 6.51 2.61
CA LEU A 51 -0.87 7.06 1.54
C LEU A 51 -1.40 6.73 0.14
N ALA A 52 -2.05 5.57 -0.02
CA ALA A 52 -2.72 5.19 -1.26
C ALA A 52 -3.96 6.06 -1.49
N GLU A 53 -4.76 6.31 -0.46
CA GLU A 53 -5.89 7.24 -0.52
C GLU A 53 -5.45 8.69 -0.80
N ALA A 54 -4.29 9.09 -0.27
CA ALA A 54 -3.66 10.37 -0.59
C ALA A 54 -3.16 10.46 -2.06
N GLY A 55 -3.12 9.35 -2.80
CA GLY A 55 -2.52 9.30 -4.13
C GLY A 55 -1.02 9.63 -4.12
N ASN A 56 -0.31 9.31 -3.03
CA ASN A 56 1.12 9.58 -2.89
C ASN A 56 1.96 8.40 -3.43
N MET A 57 1.84 8.18 -4.75
CA MET A 57 2.42 7.01 -5.43
C MET A 57 3.94 6.95 -5.36
N GLU A 58 4.61 8.10 -5.39
CA GLU A 58 6.07 8.20 -5.25
C GLU A 58 6.53 7.73 -3.87
N LYS A 59 5.87 8.20 -2.80
CA LYS A 59 6.20 7.77 -1.43
C LYS A 59 5.96 6.27 -1.25
N LEU A 60 4.84 5.76 -1.77
CA LEU A 60 4.53 4.34 -1.73
C LEU A 60 5.60 3.51 -2.44
N ALA A 61 6.03 3.91 -3.64
CA ALA A 61 7.12 3.23 -4.35
C ALA A 61 8.41 3.20 -3.51
N ASN A 62 8.80 4.34 -2.91
CA ASN A 62 10.00 4.42 -2.08
C ASN A 62 9.90 3.54 -0.81
N LEU A 63 8.73 3.52 -0.16
CA LEU A 63 8.48 2.64 0.99
C LEU A 63 8.53 1.17 0.59
N GLY A 64 7.92 0.81 -0.54
CA GLY A 64 7.96 -0.57 -1.05
C GLY A 64 9.38 -1.03 -1.36
N ASP A 65 10.20 -0.18 -1.97
CA ASP A 65 11.63 -0.47 -2.21
C ASP A 65 12.41 -0.61 -0.89
N GLY A 66 12.02 0.14 0.16
CA GLY A 66 12.51 -0.04 1.53
C GLY A 66 12.14 -1.40 2.11
N PHE A 67 10.86 -1.76 2.06
CA PHE A 67 10.37 -3.03 2.59
C PHE A 67 10.95 -4.25 1.86
N LEU A 68 11.21 -4.17 0.55
CA LEU A 68 11.92 -5.23 -0.17
C LEU A 68 13.33 -5.45 0.39
N ARG A 69 14.09 -4.38 0.65
CA ARG A 69 15.43 -4.48 1.24
C ARG A 69 15.42 -5.08 2.66
N GLU A 70 14.31 -4.92 3.37
CA GLU A 70 14.10 -5.50 4.70
C GLU A 70 13.46 -6.92 4.66
N ASN A 71 13.32 -7.53 3.47
CA ASN A 71 12.62 -8.81 3.28
C ASN A 71 11.16 -8.81 3.78
N LYS A 72 10.50 -7.66 3.80
CA LYS A 72 9.08 -7.50 4.16
C LYS A 72 8.21 -7.48 2.89
N MET A 73 8.20 -8.59 2.15
CA MET A 73 7.57 -8.66 0.81
C MET A 73 6.08 -8.32 0.81
N GLU A 74 5.36 -8.66 1.88
CA GLU A 74 3.93 -8.38 1.98
C GLU A 74 3.66 -6.87 2.04
N LEU A 75 4.38 -6.15 2.89
CA LEU A 75 4.29 -4.69 2.97
C LEU A 75 4.76 -4.02 1.67
N ALA A 76 5.81 -4.54 1.05
CA ALA A 76 6.26 -4.06 -0.26
C ALA A 76 5.17 -4.19 -1.33
N ALA A 77 4.47 -5.32 -1.38
CA ALA A 77 3.39 -5.53 -2.33
C ALA A 77 2.20 -4.60 -2.07
N LEU A 78 1.82 -4.39 -0.81
CA LEU A 78 0.79 -3.42 -0.44
C LEU A 78 1.16 -2.00 -0.90
N CYS A 79 2.44 -1.62 -0.84
CA CYS A 79 2.91 -0.35 -1.39
C CYS A 79 2.80 -0.27 -2.92
N PHE A 80 3.16 -1.34 -3.65
CA PHE A 80 3.24 -1.29 -5.12
C PHE A 80 1.89 -1.49 -5.84
N ILE A 81 0.94 -2.23 -5.25
CA ILE A 81 -0.39 -2.47 -5.85
C ILE A 81 -1.11 -1.19 -6.30
N PRO A 82 -1.17 -0.11 -5.49
CA PRO A 82 -1.80 1.13 -5.91
C PRO A 82 -0.99 1.91 -6.97
N THR A 83 0.34 1.73 -7.06
CA THR A 83 1.18 2.50 -8.00
C THR A 83 1.06 2.02 -9.45
N LYS A 84 0.60 0.76 -9.66
CA LYS A 84 0.52 0.11 -10.98
C LYS A 84 1.86 0.02 -11.73
N ASP A 85 2.98 0.15 -11.01
CA ASP A 85 4.32 -0.03 -11.54
C ASP A 85 4.56 -1.52 -11.86
N LYS A 86 4.45 -1.88 -13.13
CA LYS A 86 4.56 -3.26 -13.60
C LYS A 86 5.87 -3.92 -13.22
N GLN A 87 6.98 -3.18 -13.25
CA GLN A 87 8.30 -3.74 -12.97
C GLN A 87 8.41 -4.12 -11.48
N ARG A 88 8.07 -3.19 -10.60
CA ARG A 88 8.08 -3.42 -9.14
C ARG A 88 7.08 -4.50 -8.72
N LEU A 89 5.90 -4.51 -9.33
CA LEU A 89 4.87 -5.51 -9.07
C LEU A 89 5.29 -6.92 -9.50
N ASN A 90 5.87 -7.08 -10.69
CA ASN A 90 6.39 -8.37 -11.11
C ASN A 90 7.53 -8.85 -10.20
N SER A 91 8.42 -7.94 -9.79
CA SER A 91 9.54 -8.25 -8.88
C SER A 91 9.03 -8.76 -7.52
N VAL A 92 8.13 -8.01 -6.86
CA VAL A 92 7.61 -8.43 -5.56
C VAL A 92 6.76 -9.72 -5.66
N ALA A 93 6.05 -9.92 -6.78
CA ALA A 93 5.26 -11.13 -6.99
C ALA A 93 6.14 -12.40 -7.03
N VAL A 94 7.32 -12.33 -7.66
CA VAL A 94 8.30 -13.42 -7.65
C VAL A 94 8.76 -13.73 -6.23
N CYS A 95 9.09 -12.70 -5.44
CA CYS A 95 9.49 -12.89 -4.04
C CYS A 95 8.35 -13.51 -3.20
N LEU A 96 7.10 -13.10 -3.43
CA LEU A 96 5.94 -13.65 -2.74
C LEU A 96 5.67 -15.12 -3.09
N ILE A 97 5.92 -15.53 -4.34
CA ILE A 97 5.87 -16.97 -4.72
C ILE A 97 6.90 -17.76 -3.92
N GLN A 98 8.13 -17.26 -3.81
CA GLN A 98 9.19 -17.92 -3.03
C GLN A 98 8.81 -18.03 -1.55
N ALA A 99 8.13 -17.01 -1.01
CA ALA A 99 7.58 -16.99 0.34
C ALA A 99 6.27 -17.79 0.49
N LYS A 100 5.79 -18.46 -0.57
CA LYS A 100 4.51 -19.20 -0.63
C LYS A 100 3.27 -18.35 -0.33
N ASN A 101 3.37 -17.02 -0.43
CA ASN A 101 2.22 -16.12 -0.33
C ASN A 101 1.56 -15.95 -1.70
N TYR A 102 0.91 -17.02 -2.15
CA TYR A 102 0.34 -17.12 -3.51
C TYR A 102 -0.82 -16.14 -3.75
N LYS A 103 -1.64 -15.87 -2.73
CA LYS A 103 -2.77 -14.92 -2.84
C LYS A 103 -2.28 -13.50 -3.13
N LEU A 104 -1.26 -13.04 -2.39
CA LEU A 104 -0.71 -11.71 -2.60
C LEU A 104 0.13 -11.63 -3.88
N ALA A 105 0.84 -12.70 -4.25
CA ALA A 105 1.54 -12.79 -5.52
C ALA A 105 0.58 -12.64 -6.71
N ALA A 106 -0.55 -13.36 -6.68
CA ALA A 106 -1.58 -13.25 -7.72
C ALA A 106 -2.13 -11.83 -7.82
N LYS A 107 -2.43 -11.19 -6.69
CA LYS A 107 -2.89 -9.79 -6.64
C LYS A 107 -1.86 -8.81 -7.23
N ALA A 108 -0.57 -9.03 -6.97
CA ALA A 108 0.51 -8.22 -7.54
C ALA A 108 0.62 -8.41 -9.07
N TYR A 109 0.53 -9.64 -9.58
CA TYR A 109 0.51 -9.90 -11.02
C TYR A 109 -0.72 -9.32 -11.71
N GLU A 110 -1.90 -9.42 -11.09
CA GLU A 110 -3.11 -8.79 -11.59
C GLU A 110 -2.94 -7.27 -11.68
N ALA A 111 -2.42 -6.64 -10.63
CA ALA A 111 -2.13 -5.20 -10.63
C ALA A 111 -1.09 -4.79 -11.69
N ALA A 112 -0.17 -5.70 -12.07
CA ALA A 112 0.79 -5.50 -13.15
C ALA A 112 0.20 -5.69 -14.56
N GLY A 113 -1.06 -6.15 -14.66
CA GLY A 113 -1.72 -6.49 -15.92
C GLY A 113 -1.37 -7.90 -16.44
N ASN A 114 -0.82 -8.77 -15.60
CA ASN A 114 -0.51 -10.17 -15.94
C ASN A 114 -1.61 -11.12 -15.43
N ALA A 115 -2.80 -11.00 -16.00
CA ALA A 115 -3.99 -11.76 -15.60
C ALA A 115 -3.82 -13.29 -15.77
N GLN A 116 -3.06 -13.71 -16.78
CA GLN A 116 -2.77 -15.13 -17.02
C GLN A 116 -1.97 -15.73 -15.86
N MET A 117 -0.89 -15.07 -15.44
CA MET A 117 -0.08 -15.53 -14.31
C MET A 117 -0.86 -15.47 -12.99
N ALA A 118 -1.64 -14.41 -12.76
CA ALA A 118 -2.49 -14.30 -11.58
C ALA A 118 -3.49 -15.47 -11.49
N SER A 119 -4.17 -15.78 -12.59
CA SER A 119 -5.13 -16.90 -12.67
C SER A 119 -4.45 -18.25 -12.46
N PHE A 120 -3.30 -18.46 -13.10
CA PHE A 120 -2.50 -19.68 -12.93
C PHE A 120 -2.12 -19.90 -11.46
N ILE A 121 -1.63 -18.86 -10.78
CA ILE A 121 -1.26 -18.94 -9.37
C ILE A 121 -2.48 -19.28 -8.51
N MET A 122 -3.60 -18.60 -8.74
CA MET A 122 -4.82 -18.79 -7.97
C MET A 122 -5.36 -20.22 -8.07
N GLN A 123 -5.40 -20.77 -9.28
CA GLN A 123 -5.97 -22.10 -9.54
C GLN A 123 -5.08 -23.24 -9.02
N ASN A 124 -3.76 -23.08 -9.06
CA ASN A 124 -2.83 -24.17 -8.77
C ASN A 124 -2.25 -24.14 -7.35
N PHE A 125 -2.21 -22.97 -6.70
CA PHE A 125 -1.49 -22.80 -5.43
C PHE A 125 -2.28 -22.07 -4.34
N ALA A 126 -3.29 -21.25 -4.68
CA ALA A 126 -4.05 -20.47 -3.71
C ALA A 126 -5.41 -21.09 -3.30
N GLY A 127 -5.81 -22.18 -3.95
CA GLY A 127 -7.10 -22.85 -3.78
C GLY A 127 -7.18 -23.88 -2.64
N GLY A 128 -6.31 -23.78 -1.63
CA GLY A 128 -6.30 -24.63 -0.43
C GLY A 128 -6.73 -23.87 0.82
#